data_AF-F7JP85-F1
#
_entry.id   AF-F7JP85-F1
#
_cell.length_a   1.000
_cell.length_b   1.000
_cell.length_c   1.000
_cell.angle_alpha   90.00
_cell.angle_beta   90.00
_cell.angle_gamma   90.00
#
_symmetry.space_group_name_H-M   'P 1'
#
loop_
_entity.id
_entity.type
_entity.pdbx_description
1 polymer ?
#
loop_
_entity_poly.entity_id
_entity_poly.type
_entity_poly.pdbx_seq_one_letter_code
_entity_poly.pdbx_strand_id
1 'polypeptide(L)'
;MNEALAVYLNLDMENIEKNEEIIRKIDELLLTVGMKYSGIMNLYISVDEQKRDETVFRAEELLRNTDWLKDILSHILIGVITNACPIEEIQTDMMSNPSSEKWVYYEQYYQKTKQLPMQL
;
A
#
# COMPACT_ATOMS: atom_id res chain seq x y z
N MET A 1 8.67 4.77 3.11
CA MET A 1 7.66 5.41 2.24
C MET A 1 7.29 4.41 1.16
N ASN A 2 6.06 3.95 1.23
CA ASN A 2 5.41 3.05 0.29
C ASN A 2 4.99 3.86 -0.92
N GLU A 3 5.41 3.44 -2.10
CA GLU A 3 5.32 4.23 -3.33
C GLU A 3 4.43 3.57 -4.38
N ALA A 4 4.46 2.25 -4.42
CA ALA A 4 3.68 1.49 -5.38
C ALA A 4 3.08 0.24 -4.75
N LEU A 5 2.04 -0.27 -5.41
CA LEU A 5 1.37 -1.52 -5.08
C LEU A 5 1.41 -2.42 -6.31
N ALA A 6 2.04 -3.58 -6.21
CA ALA A 6 2.00 -4.60 -7.25
C ALA A 6 0.94 -5.65 -6.88
N VAL A 7 0.02 -5.93 -7.79
CA VAL A 7 -1.10 -6.85 -7.57
C VAL A 7 -0.92 -8.11 -8.41
N TYR A 8 -0.75 -9.26 -7.77
CA TYR A 8 -0.59 -10.54 -8.47
C TYR A 8 -1.85 -11.38 -8.37
N LEU A 9 -2.27 -11.94 -9.50
CA LEU A 9 -3.52 -12.67 -9.65
C LEU A 9 -3.25 -14.07 -10.20
N ASN A 10 -4.00 -15.05 -9.70
CA ASN A 10 -4.05 -16.40 -10.25
C ASN A 10 -5.10 -16.43 -11.36
N LEU A 11 -4.68 -16.07 -12.58
CA LEU A 11 -5.56 -16.02 -13.75
C LEU A 11 -5.43 -17.27 -14.61
N ASP A 12 -6.53 -17.64 -15.28
CA ASP A 12 -6.54 -18.68 -16.31
C ASP A 12 -6.08 -18.05 -17.64
N MET A 13 -4.86 -18.35 -18.06
CA MET A 13 -4.26 -17.74 -19.25
C MET A 13 -4.99 -18.07 -20.56
N GLU A 14 -5.86 -19.09 -20.57
CA GLU A 14 -6.67 -19.43 -21.74
C GLU A 14 -7.90 -18.53 -21.89
N ASN A 15 -8.34 -17.87 -20.81
CA ASN A 15 -9.55 -17.03 -20.80
C ASN A 15 -9.24 -15.53 -20.77
N ILE A 16 -8.74 -15.02 -21.89
CA ILE A 16 -8.27 -13.64 -22.03
C ILE A 16 -9.36 -12.60 -21.73
N GLU A 17 -10.56 -12.76 -22.30
CA GLU A 17 -11.65 -11.78 -22.12
C GLU A 17 -12.05 -11.63 -20.64
N LYS A 18 -12.17 -12.75 -19.93
CA LYS A 18 -12.49 -12.73 -18.49
C LYS A 18 -11.37 -12.11 -17.67
N ASN A 19 -10.12 -12.38 -18.05
CA ASN A 19 -8.96 -11.79 -17.38
C ASN A 19 -8.93 -10.26 -17.55
N GLU A 20 -9.21 -9.76 -18.75
CA GLU A 20 -9.31 -8.32 -19.01
C GLU A 20 -10.44 -7.69 -18.19
N GLU A 21 -11.59 -8.36 -18.08
CA GLU A 21 -12.69 -7.88 -17.24
C GLU A 21 -12.29 -7.81 -15.75
N ILE A 22 -11.59 -8.84 -15.25
CA ILE A 22 -11.07 -8.86 -13.88
C ILE A 22 -10.09 -7.70 -13.66
N ILE A 23 -9.14 -7.50 -14.56
CA ILE A 23 -8.14 -6.41 -14.48
C ILE A 23 -8.86 -5.06 -14.44
N ARG A 24 -9.81 -4.82 -15.34
CA ARG A 24 -10.60 -3.58 -15.36
C ARG A 24 -11.35 -3.36 -14.05
N LYS A 25 -11.96 -4.39 -13.47
CA LYS A 25 -12.64 -4.29 -12.17
C LYS A 25 -11.68 -3.94 -11.04
N ILE A 26 -10.44 -4.42 -11.08
CA ILE A 26 -9.40 -4.04 -10.11
C ILE A 26 -8.98 -2.59 -10.32
N ASP A 27 -8.80 -2.15 -11.57
CA ASP A 27 -8.47 -0.75 -11.89
C ASP A 27 -9.54 0.20 -11.33
N GLU A 28 -10.81 -0.10 -11.58
CA GLU A 28 -11.95 0.68 -11.07
C GLU A 28 -12.00 0.66 -9.54
N LEU A 29 -11.79 -0.51 -8.92
CA LEU A 29 -11.77 -0.67 -7.47
C LEU A 29 -10.65 0.15 -6.82
N LEU A 30 -9.44 0.05 -7.34
CA LEU A 30 -8.27 0.77 -6.82
C LEU A 30 -8.36 2.28 -7.04
N LEU A 31 -9.03 2.72 -8.10
CA LEU A 31 -9.29 4.13 -8.34
C LEU A 31 -10.14 4.76 -7.22
N THR A 32 -11.05 3.99 -6.59
CA THR A 32 -11.90 4.49 -5.49
C THR A 32 -11.11 4.93 -4.26
N VAL A 33 -9.91 4.37 -4.05
CA VAL A 33 -9.01 4.71 -2.95
C VAL A 33 -7.86 5.60 -3.40
N GLY A 34 -7.85 6.06 -4.65
CA GLY A 34 -6.85 6.97 -5.19
C GLY A 34 -5.60 6.29 -5.74
N MET A 35 -5.68 5.00 -6.09
CA MET A 35 -4.61 4.29 -6.81
C MET A 35 -4.96 4.16 -8.29
N LYS A 36 -4.00 4.43 -9.18
CA LYS A 36 -4.15 4.25 -10.62
C LYS A 36 -3.13 3.28 -11.17
N TYR A 37 -3.47 2.58 -12.25
CA TYR A 37 -2.49 1.78 -12.98
C TYR A 37 -1.35 2.66 -13.49
N SER A 38 -0.12 2.20 -13.31
CA SER A 38 1.09 2.95 -13.67
C SER A 38 1.40 2.92 -15.17
N GLY A 39 0.77 2.02 -15.93
CA GLY A 39 1.16 1.72 -17.32
C GLY A 39 2.22 0.64 -17.45
N ILE A 40 2.75 0.13 -16.32
CA ILE A 40 3.86 -0.83 -16.30
C ILE A 40 3.44 -2.08 -15.52
N MET A 41 3.49 -3.24 -16.19
CA MET A 41 3.24 -4.56 -15.61
C MET A 41 1.92 -4.63 -14.82
N ASN A 42 1.99 -4.87 -13.52
CA ASN A 42 0.87 -4.97 -12.59
C ASN A 42 0.99 -3.95 -11.45
N LEU A 43 1.64 -2.82 -11.71
CA LEU A 43 1.96 -1.80 -10.73
C LEU A 43 0.91 -0.68 -10.72
N TYR A 44 0.51 -0.30 -9.51
CA TYR A 44 -0.39 0.80 -9.22
C TYR A 44 0.32 1.83 -8.36
N ILE A 45 0.02 3.10 -8.60
CA ILE A 45 0.62 4.25 -7.92
C ILE A 45 -0.46 5.18 -7.40
N SER A 46 -0.13 5.93 -6.34
CA SER A 46 -1.04 6.96 -5.82
C SER A 46 -1.26 8.06 -6.85
N VAL A 47 -2.49 8.55 -6.96
CA VAL A 47 -2.83 9.75 -7.72
C VAL A 47 -2.32 11.00 -6.99
N ASP A 48 -2.30 10.98 -5.65
CA ASP A 48 -1.80 12.05 -4.78
C ASP A 48 -0.47 11.62 -4.12
N GLU A 49 0.62 12.25 -4.52
CA GLU A 49 1.96 11.97 -3.99
C GLU A 49 2.09 12.27 -2.49
N GLN A 50 1.31 13.22 -1.96
CA GLN A 50 1.38 13.58 -0.54
C GLN A 50 0.70 12.57 0.37
N LYS A 51 -0.14 11.70 -0.20
CA LYS A 51 -0.92 10.68 0.54
C LYS A 51 -0.50 9.26 0.22
N ARG A 52 0.64 9.05 -0.45
CA ARG A 52 1.10 7.73 -0.92
C ARG A 52 0.97 6.62 0.11
N ASP A 53 1.52 6.80 1.31
CA ASP A 53 1.49 5.77 2.35
C ASP A 53 0.06 5.41 2.77
N GLU A 54 -0.81 6.41 2.96
CA GLU A 54 -2.21 6.22 3.31
C GLU A 54 -3.00 5.54 2.18
N THR A 55 -2.79 5.99 0.93
CA THR A 55 -3.44 5.44 -0.25
C THR A 55 -3.05 3.97 -0.47
N VAL A 56 -1.77 3.63 -0.34
CA VAL A 56 -1.27 2.25 -0.47
C VAL A 56 -1.85 1.36 0.63
N PHE A 57 -1.89 1.84 1.88
CA PHE A 57 -2.48 1.10 2.99
C PHE A 57 -3.97 0.82 2.76
N ARG A 58 -4.75 1.84 2.37
CA ARG A 58 -6.18 1.68 2.05
C ARG A 58 -6.42 0.74 0.87
N ALA A 59 -5.55 0.79 -0.12
CA ALA A 59 -5.62 -0.10 -1.27
C ALA A 59 -5.33 -1.57 -0.91
N GLU A 60 -4.33 -1.81 -0.07
CA GLU A 60 -4.06 -3.15 0.45
C GLU A 60 -5.27 -3.70 1.22
N GLU A 61 -5.81 -2.89 2.15
CA GLU A 61 -6.99 -3.26 2.94
C GLU A 61 -8.20 -3.54 2.05
N LEU A 62 -8.45 -2.70 1.05
CA LEU A 62 -9.54 -2.86 0.10
C LEU A 62 -9.44 -4.19 -0.66
N LEU A 63 -8.27 -4.50 -1.23
CA LEU A 63 -8.06 -5.73 -2.00
C LEU A 63 -8.22 -6.98 -1.14
N ARG A 64 -7.70 -6.97 0.10
CA ARG A 64 -7.80 -8.10 1.03
C ARG A 64 -9.22 -8.36 1.51
N ASN A 65 -10.03 -7.32 1.66
CA ASN A 65 -11.40 -7.43 2.16
C ASN A 65 -12.45 -7.58 1.05
N THR A 66 -12.03 -7.59 -0.22
CA THR A 66 -12.94 -7.75 -1.35
C THR A 66 -13.26 -9.22 -1.59
N ASP A 67 -14.51 -9.62 -1.36
CA ASP A 67 -14.93 -11.03 -1.38
C ASP A 67 -14.63 -11.76 -2.69
N TRP A 68 -14.88 -11.13 -3.84
CA TRP A 68 -14.67 -11.77 -5.14
C TRP A 68 -13.19 -11.93 -5.51
N LEU A 69 -12.28 -11.29 -4.76
CA LEU A 69 -10.84 -11.43 -4.96
C LEU A 69 -10.22 -12.57 -4.14
N LYS A 70 -10.93 -13.18 -3.17
CA LYS A 70 -10.34 -14.16 -2.23
C LYS A 70 -9.67 -15.36 -2.91
N ASP A 71 -10.25 -15.85 -4.02
CA ASP A 71 -9.73 -17.02 -4.75
C ASP A 71 -8.86 -16.63 -5.97
N ILE A 72 -8.76 -15.32 -6.26
CA ILE A 72 -8.07 -14.78 -7.44
C ILE A 72 -6.77 -14.07 -7.03
N LEU A 73 -6.80 -13.34 -5.92
CA LEU A 73 -5.67 -12.58 -5.40
C LEU A 73 -4.60 -13.55 -4.89
N SER A 74 -3.44 -13.54 -5.53
CA SER A 74 -2.31 -14.39 -5.17
C SER A 74 -1.49 -13.74 -4.04
N HIS A 75 -0.97 -12.54 -4.30
CA HIS A 75 -0.21 -11.77 -3.32
C HIS A 75 -0.14 -10.30 -3.74
N ILE A 76 0.16 -9.46 -2.76
CA ILE A 76 0.36 -8.03 -2.92
C ILE A 76 1.82 -7.75 -2.53
N LEU A 77 2.55 -7.03 -3.38
CA LEU A 77 3.87 -6.50 -3.02
C LEU A 77 3.80 -4.98 -2.92
N ILE A 78 4.35 -4.45 -1.83
CA ILE A 78 4.47 -3.00 -1.64
C ILE A 78 5.85 -2.58 -2.10
N GLY A 79 5.90 -1.72 -3.12
CA GLY A 79 7.12 -1.10 -3.60
C GLY A 79 7.50 0.05 -2.68
N VAL A 80 8.68 -0.04 -2.08
CA VAL A 80 9.28 1.04 -1.27
C VAL A 80 10.43 1.68 -2.04
N ILE A 81 10.55 3.00 -1.95
CA ILE A 81 11.74 3.70 -2.43
C ILE A 81 12.92 3.31 -1.54
N THR A 82 13.97 2.75 -2.15
CA THR A 82 15.21 2.37 -1.48
C THR A 82 16.35 3.37 -1.67
N ASN A 83 16.16 4.44 -2.47
CA ASN A 83 17.08 5.59 -2.51
C ASN A 83 16.86 6.55 -1.34
N ALA A 84 16.28 6.05 -0.25
CA ALA A 84 16.07 6.80 0.97
C ALA A 84 17.42 7.22 1.56
N CYS A 85 17.43 8.45 2.07
CA CYS A 85 18.53 9.03 2.83
C CYS A 85 18.96 8.05 3.93
N PRO A 86 20.25 7.67 4.02
CA PRO A 86 20.77 6.86 5.13
C PRO A 86 20.34 7.44 6.48
N ILE A 87 20.15 6.59 7.50
CA ILE A 87 19.65 7.08 8.81
C ILE A 87 20.58 8.13 9.42
N GLU A 88 21.87 8.06 9.10
CA GLU A 88 22.92 8.99 9.50
C GLU A 88 22.78 10.37 8.82
N GLU A 89 22.09 10.43 7.69
CA GLU A 89 21.88 11.65 6.90
C GLU A 89 20.48 12.26 7.14
N ILE A 90 19.61 11.62 7.94
CA ILE A 90 18.31 12.17 8.31
C ILE A 90 18.50 13.36 9.25
N GLN A 91 18.25 14.56 8.73
CA GLN A 91 18.24 15.80 9.50
C GLN A 91 16.97 15.90 10.36
N THR A 92 17.09 15.59 11.65
CA THR A 92 15.97 15.63 12.62
C THR A 92 15.82 16.97 13.34
N ASP A 93 16.74 17.90 13.10
CA ASP A 93 16.83 19.22 13.75
C ASP A 93 15.63 20.13 13.44
N MET A 94 15.01 19.95 12.27
CA MET A 94 13.81 20.69 11.87
C MET A 94 12.51 19.90 12.07
N MET A 95 12.56 18.70 12.66
CA MET A 95 11.36 17.90 12.90
C MET A 95 10.54 18.47 14.06
N SER A 96 9.24 18.63 13.85
CA SER A 96 8.30 18.97 14.91
C SER A 96 8.06 17.75 15.80
N ASN A 97 7.78 18.01 17.09
CA ASN A 97 7.40 16.93 18.01
C ASN A 97 6.18 16.17 17.43
N PRO A 98 6.17 14.82 17.51
CA PRO A 98 5.00 14.05 17.14
C PRO A 98 3.76 14.56 17.88
N SER A 99 2.59 14.49 17.23
CA SER A 99 1.34 14.89 17.88
C SER A 99 1.09 14.04 19.13
N SER A 100 0.38 14.61 20.10
CA SER A 100 0.08 13.93 21.37
C SER A 100 -0.69 12.61 21.14
N GLU A 101 -1.58 12.57 20.15
CA GLU A 101 -2.33 11.37 19.79
C GLU A 101 -1.40 10.24 19.31
N LYS A 102 -0.34 10.60 18.59
CA LYS A 102 0.65 9.65 18.07
C LYS A 102 1.48 9.04 19.20
N TRP A 103 1.83 9.82 20.23
CA TRP A 103 2.47 9.31 21.44
C TRP A 103 1.61 8.29 22.19
N VAL A 104 0.33 8.63 22.39
CA VAL A 104 -0.63 7.75 23.08
C VAL A 104 -0.77 6.43 22.33
N TYR A 105 -0.88 6.47 21.00
CA TYR A 105 -0.94 5.28 20.17
C TYR A 105 0.29 4.39 20.34
N TYR A 106 1.50 4.96 20.29
CA TYR A 106 2.74 4.20 20.43
C TYR A 106 2.89 3.57 21.81
N GLU A 107 2.50 4.28 22.86
CA GLU A 107 2.53 3.76 24.22
C GLU A 107 1.55 2.60 24.40
N GLN A 108 0.31 2.74 23.92
CA GLN A 108 -0.69 1.67 23.98
C GLN A 108 -0.25 0.43 23.18
N TYR A 109 0.32 0.64 21.99
CA TYR A 109 0.84 -0.44 21.15
C TYR A 109 1.95 -1.20 21.89
N TYR A 110 2.96 -0.49 22.38
CA TYR A 110 4.09 -1.11 23.09
C TYR A 110 3.65 -1.85 24.35
N GLN A 111 2.70 -1.29 25.11
CA GLN A 111 2.16 -1.96 26.29
C GLN A 111 1.54 -3.32 25.95
N LYS A 112 0.83 -3.41 24.81
CA LYS A 112 0.14 -4.61 24.33
C LYS A 112 1.07 -5.64 23.70
N THR A 113 2.01 -5.22 22.86
CA THR A 113 2.82 -6.13 22.03
C THR A 113 4.22 -6.37 22.59
N LYS A 114 4.69 -5.52 23.52
CA LYS A 114 6.08 -5.45 23.97
C LYS A 114 7.09 -5.22 22.83
N GLN A 115 6.61 -4.67 21.72
CA GLN A 115 7.39 -4.36 20.55
C GLN A 115 7.11 -2.92 20.15
N LEU A 116 8.13 -2.24 19.62
CA LEU A 116 7.91 -0.95 18.97
C LEU A 116 7.19 -1.21 17.65
N PRO A 117 6.19 -0.39 17.29
CA PRO A 117 5.58 -0.50 15.98
C PRO A 117 6.66 -0.23 14.93
N MET A 118 6.87 -1.19 14.02
CA MET A 118 7.75 -0.94 12.88
C MET A 118 7.17 0.23 12.09
N GLN A 119 8.03 1.19 11.74
CA GLN A 119 7.70 2.24 10.80
C GLN A 119 7.38 1.57 9.46
N LEU A 120 6.09 1.41 9.16
CA LEU A 120 5.58 1.11 7.83
C LEU A 120 5.44 2.41 7.04
#